data_AF-A0A847GCA8-F1
#
_entry.id   AF-A0A847GCA8-F1
#
_cell.length_a   1.000
_cell.length_b   1.000
_cell.length_c   1.000
_cell.angle_alpha   90.00
_cell.angle_beta   90.00
_cell.angle_gamma   90.00
#
_symmetry.space_group_name_H-M   'P 1'
#
loop_
_entity.id
_entity.type
_entity.pdbx_description
1 polymer ?
#
loop_
_entity_poly.entity_id
_entity_poly.type
_entity_poly.pdbx_seq_one_letter_code
_entity_poly.pdbx_strand_id
1 'polypeptide(L)'
;MVTHMKTTIDISDSLYEEVRRVAHAENTTVKALVEEGLRQTLAEHKKREPFTLRNAAFKGDGLHPAFAGASWDQVRGAVYEGRGG
;
A
#
# COMPACT_ATOMS: atom_id res chain seq x y z
N MET A 1 16.70 -29.18 -6.99
CA MET A 1 15.74 -28.07 -6.89
C MET A 1 16.16 -27.04 -7.94
N VAL A 2 15.31 -26.72 -8.91
CA VAL A 2 15.65 -25.73 -9.94
C VAL A 2 15.77 -24.38 -9.25
N THR A 3 16.93 -23.73 -9.31
CA THR A 3 17.17 -22.48 -8.60
C THR A 3 16.54 -21.28 -9.30
N HIS A 4 16.33 -21.34 -10.63
CA HIS A 4 15.82 -20.24 -11.45
C HIS A 4 14.78 -20.71 -12.47
N MET A 5 13.70 -19.95 -12.65
CA MET A 5 12.66 -20.20 -13.65
C MET A 5 12.87 -19.30 -14.87
N LYS A 6 12.66 -19.85 -16.07
CA LYS A 6 12.57 -19.07 -17.31
C LYS A 6 11.10 -18.77 -17.60
N THR A 7 10.77 -17.50 -17.71
CA THR A 7 9.42 -17.03 -18.03
C THR A 7 9.44 -16.30 -19.36
N THR A 8 8.49 -16.62 -20.23
CA THR A 8 8.21 -15.87 -21.46
C THR A 8 7.04 -14.95 -21.18
N ILE A 9 7.17 -13.66 -21.53
CA ILE A 9 6.14 -12.64 -21.35
C ILE A 9 5.95 -11.92 -22.68
N ASP A 10 4.69 -11.58 -23.00
CA ASP A 10 4.37 -10.74 -24.15
C ASP A 10 4.45 -9.27 -23.74
N ILE A 11 5.21 -8.48 -24.50
CA ILE A 11 5.35 -7.03 -24.34
C ILE A 11 5.27 -6.36 -25.72
N SER A 12 4.91 -5.08 -25.77
CA SER A 12 4.86 -4.36 -27.05
C SER A 12 6.27 -4.15 -27.61
N ASP A 13 6.39 -4.22 -28.94
CA ASP A 13 7.67 -4.01 -29.64
C ASP A 13 8.29 -2.65 -29.29
N SER A 14 7.47 -1.60 -29.21
CA SER A 14 7.91 -0.26 -28.82
C SER A 14 8.58 -0.24 -27.44
N LEU A 15 8.03 -0.98 -26.48
CA LEU A 15 8.57 -1.05 -25.12
C LEU A 15 9.85 -1.89 -25.09
N TYR A 16 9.87 -3.00 -25.83
CA TYR A 16 11.06 -3.84 -25.92
C TYR A 16 12.26 -3.07 -26.49
N GLU A 17 12.05 -2.28 -27.55
CA GLU A 17 13.11 -1.44 -28.14
C GLU A 17 13.62 -0.38 -27.16
N GLU A 18 12.73 0.21 -26.36
CA GLU A 18 13.14 1.16 -25.31
C GLU A 18 14.01 0.47 -24.25
N VAL A 19 13.57 -0.68 -23.74
CA VAL A 19 14.33 -1.45 -22.75
C VAL A 19 15.70 -1.86 -23.31
N ARG A 20 15.78 -2.23 -24.60
CA ARG A 20 17.04 -2.57 -25.26
C ARG A 20 17.99 -1.38 -25.34
N ARG A 21 17.49 -0.19 -25.65
CA ARG A 21 18.31 1.04 -25.69
C ARG A 21 18.88 1.37 -24.32
N VAL A 22 18.05 1.29 -23.26
CA VAL A 22 18.49 1.53 -21.88
C VAL A 22 19.53 0.50 -21.46
N ALA A 23 19.27 -0.79 -21.73
CA ALA A 23 20.22 -1.86 -21.39
C ALA A 23 21.59 -1.63 -22.03
N HIS A 24 21.62 -1.20 -23.29
CA HIS A 24 22.86 -0.88 -23.98
C HIS A 24 23.56 0.37 -23.39
N ALA A 25 22.81 1.43 -23.13
CA ALA A 25 23.36 2.68 -22.59
C ALA A 25 23.96 2.50 -21.19
N GLU A 26 23.35 1.65 -20.37
CA GLU A 26 23.77 1.39 -18.98
C GLU A 26 24.69 0.17 -18.84
N ASN A 27 25.08 -0.45 -19.96
CA ASN A 27 25.90 -1.67 -20.00
C ASN A 27 25.34 -2.80 -19.10
N THR A 28 24.03 -3.00 -19.18
CA THR A 28 23.27 -4.02 -18.45
C THR A 28 22.51 -4.92 -19.44
N THR A 29 21.64 -5.80 -18.94
CA THR A 29 20.84 -6.71 -19.76
C THR A 29 19.35 -6.44 -19.61
N VAL A 30 18.58 -6.74 -20.67
CA VAL A 30 17.11 -6.71 -20.61
C VAL A 30 16.59 -7.56 -19.45
N LYS A 31 17.19 -8.72 -19.20
CA LYS A 31 16.84 -9.59 -18.08
C LYS A 31 17.00 -8.87 -16.73
N ALA A 32 18.12 -8.18 -16.52
CA ALA A 32 18.37 -7.46 -15.28
C ALA A 32 17.35 -6.33 -15.05
N LEU A 33 17.04 -5.55 -16.09
CA LEU A 33 16.03 -4.50 -16.02
C LEU A 33 14.62 -5.04 -15.72
N VAL A 34 14.26 -6.19 -16.32
CA VAL A 34 12.98 -6.86 -16.03
C VAL A 34 12.94 -7.34 -14.57
N GLU A 35 14.01 -7.98 -14.07
CA GLU A 35 14.08 -8.44 -12.68
C GLU A 35 14.05 -7.28 -11.68
N GLU A 36 14.71 -6.16 -11.99
CA GLU A 36 14.69 -4.94 -11.19
C GLU A 36 13.27 -4.34 -11.11
N GLY A 37 12.63 -4.14 -12.27
CA GLY A 37 11.26 -3.61 -12.34
C GLY A 37 10.25 -4.49 -11.58
N LEU A 38 10.37 -5.81 -11.68
CA LEU A 38 9.55 -6.75 -10.90
C LEU A 38 9.80 -6.61 -9.39
N ARG A 39 11.07 -6.49 -8.98
CA ARG A 39 11.42 -6.34 -7.56
C ARG A 39 10.89 -5.03 -6.98
N GLN A 40 10.99 -3.93 -7.72
CA GLN A 40 10.45 -2.64 -7.30
C GLN A 40 8.93 -2.67 -7.19
N THR A 41 8.23 -3.18 -8.22
CA THR A 41 6.77 -3.30 -8.21
C THR A 41 6.31 -4.14 -7.00
N LEU A 42 6.92 -5.29 -6.75
CA LEU A 42 6.58 -6.12 -5.59
C LEU A 42 6.85 -5.42 -4.26
N ALA A 43 7.91 -4.61 -4.16
CA ALA A 43 8.20 -3.83 -2.96
C ALA A 43 7.13 -2.77 -2.71
N GLU A 44 6.65 -2.09 -3.75
CA GLU A 44 5.54 -1.12 -3.67
C GLU A 44 4.24 -1.79 -3.23
N HIS A 45 3.93 -2.97 -3.77
CA HIS A 45 2.76 -3.75 -3.36
C HIS A 45 2.85 -4.20 -1.90
N LYS A 46 4.04 -4.59 -1.41
CA LYS A 46 4.26 -4.95 0.00
C LYS A 46 4.14 -3.75 0.93
N LYS A 47 4.58 -2.57 0.50
CA LYS A 47 4.48 -1.32 1.29
C LYS A 47 3.04 -0.82 1.44
N ARG A 48 2.12 -1.25 0.57
CA ARG A 48 0.69 -1.02 0.74
C ARG A 48 0.15 -1.94 1.84
N GLU A 49 0.64 -1.77 3.07
CA GLU A 49 -0.07 -2.31 4.21
C GLU A 49 -1.41 -1.57 4.32
N PRO A 50 -2.53 -2.29 4.54
CA PRO A 50 -3.79 -1.65 4.87
C PRO A 50 -3.56 -0.68 6.02
N PHE A 51 -4.06 0.55 5.89
CA PHE A 51 -4.02 1.49 6.99
C PHE A 51 -4.75 0.88 8.18
N THR A 52 -4.00 0.56 9.23
CA THR A 52 -4.57 0.13 10.51
C THR A 52 -4.59 1.35 11.42
N LEU A 53 -5.79 1.76 11.84
CA LEU A 53 -5.90 2.78 12.88
C LEU A 53 -5.24 2.24 14.14
N ARG A 54 -4.29 3.00 14.69
CA ARG A 54 -3.74 2.72 16.02
C ARG A 54 -4.91 2.54 16.97
N ASN A 55 -4.90 1.46 17.75
CA ASN A 55 -5.88 1.29 18.81
C ASN A 55 -5.81 2.50 19.75
N ALA A 56 -6.84 3.34 19.69
CA ALA A 56 -6.98 4.56 20.48
C ALA A 56 -8.06 4.41 21.55
N ALA A 57 -8.45 3.17 21.87
CA ALA A 57 -9.35 2.91 22.98
C ALA A 57 -8.70 3.39 24.29
N PHE A 58 -9.45 4.17 25.05
CA PHE A 58 -9.10 4.55 26.41
C PHE A 58 -9.88 3.66 27.36
N LYS A 59 -9.17 2.80 28.12
CA LYS A 59 -9.65 1.93 29.21
C LYS A 59 -11.14 1.51 29.14
N GLY A 60 -11.40 0.23 28.91
CA GLY A 60 -12.74 -0.37 29.00
C GLY A 60 -13.17 -1.04 27.69
N ASP A 61 -14.34 -1.68 27.73
CA ASP A 61 -14.88 -2.51 26.63
C ASP A 61 -16.11 -1.84 25.98
N GLY A 62 -15.90 -0.70 25.32
CA GLY A 62 -16.94 -0.02 24.54
C GLY A 62 -17.30 1.38 25.04
N LEU A 63 -18.52 1.83 24.71
CA LEU A 63 -19.00 3.16 25.08
C LEU A 63 -19.26 3.27 26.59
N HIS A 64 -19.03 4.46 27.14
CA HIS A 64 -19.42 4.77 28.51
C HIS A 64 -20.95 4.57 28.68
N PRO A 65 -21.45 4.02 29.81
CA PRO A 65 -22.87 3.69 29.98
C PRO A 65 -23.86 4.83 29.68
N ALA A 66 -23.46 6.08 29.97
CA ALA A 66 -24.24 7.28 29.66
C ALA A 66 -24.56 7.46 28.15
N PHE A 67 -23.80 6.80 27.27
CA PHE A 67 -23.94 6.89 25.82
C PHE A 67 -24.30 5.55 25.17
N ALA A 68 -24.63 4.51 25.94
CA ALA A 68 -24.89 3.16 25.41
C ALA A 68 -26.06 3.08 24.39
N GLY A 69 -26.99 4.05 24.42
CA GLY A 69 -28.07 4.20 23.45
C GLY A 69 -28.09 5.54 22.72
N ALA A 70 -27.01 6.32 22.81
CA ALA A 70 -26.94 7.64 22.20
C ALA A 70 -26.66 7.55 20.70
N SER A 71 -27.30 8.43 19.94
CA SER A 71 -26.96 8.67 18.54
C SER A 71 -25.59 9.34 18.40
N TRP A 72 -24.98 9.22 17.23
CA TRP A 72 -23.69 9.87 16.94
C TRP A 72 -23.73 11.39 17.16
N ASP A 73 -24.84 12.05 16.83
CA ASP A 73 -25.00 13.49 17.03
C ASP A 73 -24.94 13.88 18.51
N GLN A 74 -25.55 13.09 19.39
CA GLN A 74 -25.52 13.31 20.84
C GLN A 74 -24.10 13.12 21.40
N VAL A 75 -23.38 12.09 20.94
CA VAL A 75 -21.99 11.85 21.34
C VAL A 75 -21.09 13.01 20.87
N ARG A 76 -21.20 13.41 19.60
CA ARG A 76 -20.43 14.53 19.04
C ARG A 76 -20.72 15.84 19.76
N GLY A 77 -21.99 16.13 20.06
CA GLY A 77 -22.40 17.32 20.80
C GLY A 77 -21.74 17.40 22.17
N ALA A 78 -21.74 16.30 22.93
CA ALA A 78 -21.10 16.25 24.25
C ALA A 78 -19.56 16.43 24.19
N VAL A 79 -18.90 15.93 23.14
CA VAL A 79 -17.43 16.09 22.97
C VAL A 79 -17.05 17.56 22.76
N TYR A 80 -17.84 18.31 21.98
CA TYR A 80 -17.57 19.70 21.63
C TYR A 80 -18.31 20.73 22.50
N GLU A 81 -19.03 20.27 23.52
CA GLU A 81 -19.71 21.15 24.47
C GLU A 81 -18.72 22.14 25.10
N GLY A 82 -19.07 23.43 25.07
CA GLY A 82 -18.23 24.51 25.61
C GLY A 82 -16.97 24.85 24.79
N ARG A 83 -16.78 24.25 23.59
CA ARG A 83 -15.61 24.51 22.73
C ARG A 83 -15.91 25.32 21.47
N GLY A 84 -17.13 25.87 21.36
CA GLY A 84 -17.62 26.60 20.18
C GLY A 84 -17.91 25.62 19.04
N GLY A 85 -19.18 25.40 18.75
CA GLY A 85 -19.66 24.49 17.69
C GLY A 85 -19.50 25.07 16.30
#